data_AF-A0A961PZG4-F1
#
_entry.id   AF-A0A961PZG4-F1
#
_cell.length_a   1.000
_cell.length_b   1.000
_cell.length_c   1.000
_cell.angle_alpha   90.00
_cell.angle_beta   90.00
_cell.angle_gamma   90.00
#
_symmetry.space_group_name_H-M   'P 1'
#
loop_
_entity.id
_entity.type
_entity.pdbx_description
1 polymer ?
#
loop_
_entity_poly.entity_id
_entity_poly.type
_entity_poly.pdbx_seq_one_letter_code
_entity_poly.pdbx_strand_id
1 'polypeptide(L)'
;MSRIDARFAALRAEGRKAFVSFVMAGDPDRDTSLAVIRGLPGAGVDLIELGMPFTDPMADGPAIQRAGQRALAGGQTMDRTLAMVRAFREDDQTPPIVLMDARHGAGLPRGRPDDADRAH
;
A
#
# COMPACT_ATOMS: atom_id res chain seq x y z
N MET A 1 9.13 14.64 13.00
CA MET A 1 8.19 13.63 13.50
C MET A 1 7.40 13.12 12.30
N SER A 2 7.28 11.79 12.10
CA SER A 2 6.53 11.27 10.95
C SER A 2 5.01 11.38 11.16
N ARG A 3 4.20 11.26 10.10
CA ARG A 3 2.73 11.19 10.23
C ARG A 3 2.29 10.02 11.09
N ILE A 4 3.00 8.89 10.99
CA ILE A 4 2.75 7.68 11.79
C ILE A 4 2.98 7.98 13.27
N ASP A 5 4.12 8.57 13.62
CA ASP A 5 4.44 8.92 15.00
C ASP A 5 3.40 9.88 15.59
N ALA A 6 3.01 10.90 14.82
CA ALA A 6 2.01 11.87 15.22
C ALA A 6 0.63 11.22 15.47
N ARG A 7 0.18 10.32 14.57
CA ARG A 7 -1.10 9.62 14.73
C ARG A 7 -1.10 8.71 15.96
N PHE A 8 -0.04 7.92 16.15
CA PHE A 8 0.06 7.04 17.32
C PHE A 8 0.22 7.81 18.63
N ALA A 9 0.85 8.98 18.63
CA ALA A 9 0.90 9.86 19.80
C ALA A 9 -0.51 10.38 20.15
N ALA A 10 -1.26 10.85 19.16
CA ALA A 10 -2.65 11.30 19.35
C ALA A 10 -3.55 10.18 19.89
N LEU A 11 -3.50 8.99 19.27
CA LEU A 11 -4.29 7.83 19.70
C LEU A 11 -3.98 7.41 21.15
N ARG A 12 -2.71 7.47 21.57
CA ARG A 12 -2.33 7.21 22.96
C ARG A 12 -2.92 8.25 23.92
N ALA A 13 -2.87 9.53 23.56
CA ALA A 13 -3.48 10.60 24.35
C ALA A 13 -5.01 10.46 24.45
N GLU A 14 -5.65 9.96 23.39
CA GLU A 14 -7.08 9.66 23.35
C GLU A 14 -7.46 8.34 24.06
N GLY A 15 -6.49 7.52 24.50
CA GLY A 15 -6.75 6.20 25.08
C GLY A 15 -7.34 5.19 24.08
N ARG A 16 -7.18 5.41 22.78
CA ARG A 16 -7.76 4.61 21.70
C ARG A 16 -6.72 3.71 21.02
N LYS A 17 -7.19 2.61 20.45
CA LYS A 17 -6.38 1.76 19.55
C LYS A 17 -6.53 2.26 18.11
N ALA A 18 -5.50 2.05 17.29
CA ALA A 18 -5.53 2.40 15.88
C ALA A 18 -6.45 1.46 15.10
N PHE A 19 -7.33 2.02 14.27
CA PHE A 19 -8.03 1.31 13.22
C PHE A 19 -7.29 1.49 11.90
N VAL A 20 -6.74 0.40 11.36
CA VAL A 20 -6.03 0.38 10.07
C VAL A 20 -6.92 -0.31 9.05
N SER A 21 -7.15 0.34 7.91
CA SER A 21 -7.96 -0.22 6.82
C SER A 21 -7.10 -0.48 5.60
N PHE A 22 -7.25 -1.68 5.03
CA PHE A 22 -6.62 -2.08 3.77
C PHE A 22 -7.58 -1.87 2.60
N VAL A 23 -7.05 -1.32 1.51
CA VAL A 23 -7.74 -1.12 0.23
C VAL A 23 -6.79 -1.42 -0.92
N MET A 24 -7.29 -2.09 -1.96
CA MET A 24 -6.50 -2.31 -3.18
C MET A 24 -6.58 -1.07 -4.07
N ALA A 25 -5.43 -0.53 -4.47
CA ALA A 25 -5.38 0.64 -5.35
C ALA A 25 -6.00 0.31 -6.70
N GLY A 26 -6.92 1.17 -7.16
CA GLY A 26 -7.57 1.03 -8.47
C GLY A 26 -8.66 -0.04 -8.54
N ASP A 27 -9.06 -0.64 -7.42
CA ASP A 27 -10.22 -1.54 -7.34
C ASP A 27 -11.47 -0.80 -6.83
N PRO A 28 -12.67 -0.97 -7.45
CA PRO A 28 -12.93 -1.65 -8.73
C PRO A 28 -12.48 -0.86 -9.96
N ASP A 29 -12.27 0.44 -9.79
CA ASP A 29 -11.72 1.36 -10.77
C ASP A 29 -11.01 2.52 -10.02
N ARG A 30 -10.27 3.35 -10.75
CA ARG A 30 -9.47 4.44 -10.17
C ARG A 30 -10.32 5.45 -9.39
N ASP A 31 -11.44 5.88 -9.95
CA ASP A 31 -12.22 7.00 -9.41
C ASP A 31 -12.99 6.54 -8.17
N THR A 32 -13.59 5.35 -8.23
CA THR A 32 -14.22 4.71 -7.07
C THR A 32 -13.19 4.45 -5.97
N SER A 33 -12.02 3.90 -6.30
CA SER A 33 -10.96 3.64 -5.32
C SER A 33 -10.47 4.93 -4.65
N LEU A 34 -10.32 6.03 -5.42
CA LEU A 34 -9.96 7.34 -4.88
C LEU A 34 -11.05 7.91 -3.94
N ALA A 35 -12.32 7.78 -4.33
CA ALA A 35 -13.44 8.19 -3.49
C ALA A 35 -13.48 7.41 -2.16
N VAL A 36 -13.23 6.10 -2.21
CA VAL A 36 -13.13 5.25 -1.02
C VAL A 36 -12.04 5.76 -0.08
N ILE A 37 -10.81 5.93 -0.57
CA ILE A 37 -9.70 6.36 0.31
C ILE A 37 -9.92 7.76 0.90
N ARG A 38 -10.58 8.67 0.18
CA ARG A 38 -10.99 9.98 0.69
C ARG A 38 -12.03 9.89 1.81
N GLY A 39 -12.90 8.88 1.77
CA GLY A 39 -13.93 8.68 2.81
C GLY A 39 -13.43 7.98 4.08
N LEU A 40 -12.34 7.22 4.01
CA LEU A 40 -11.84 6.41 5.13
C LEU A 40 -11.57 7.22 6.41
N PRO A 41 -10.93 8.41 6.39
CA PRO A 41 -10.71 9.19 7.61
C PRO A 41 -12.02 9.59 8.29
N GLY A 42 -13.03 10.00 7.50
CA GLY A 42 -14.37 10.33 8.01
C GLY A 42 -15.12 9.14 8.59
N ALA A 43 -14.78 7.92 8.19
CA ALA A 43 -15.29 6.67 8.76
C ALA A 43 -14.54 6.21 10.02
N GLY A 44 -13.57 6.99 10.51
CA GLY A 44 -12.80 6.68 11.71
C GLY A 44 -11.54 5.84 11.48
N VAL A 45 -11.08 5.69 10.23
CA VAL A 45 -9.81 5.03 9.92
C VAL A 45 -8.64 5.93 10.31
N ASP A 46 -7.70 5.39 11.08
CA ASP A 46 -6.55 6.11 11.59
C ASP A 46 -5.34 6.02 10.66
N LEU A 47 -5.18 4.89 9.97
CA LEU A 47 -4.13 4.64 8.98
C LEU A 47 -4.73 3.90 7.78
N ILE A 48 -4.32 4.30 6.59
CA ILE A 48 -4.73 3.66 5.35
C ILE A 48 -3.57 2.80 4.84
N GLU A 49 -3.82 1.52 4.65
CA GLU A 49 -2.92 0.62 3.94
C GLU A 49 -3.41 0.48 2.50
N LEU A 50 -2.60 0.95 1.56
CA LEU A 50 -2.93 0.97 0.14
C LEU A 50 -2.13 -0.13 -0.56
N GLY A 51 -2.82 -1.20 -0.93
CA GLY A 51 -2.26 -2.34 -1.66
C GLY A 51 -1.95 -1.97 -3.10
N MET A 52 -0.73 -2.24 -3.53
CA MET A 52 -0.36 -2.22 -4.94
C MET A 52 -0.75 -3.55 -5.58
N PRO A 53 -1.53 -3.55 -6.67
CA PRO A 53 -1.93 -4.79 -7.31
C PRO A 53 -0.73 -5.48 -7.96
N PHE A 54 -0.64 -6.79 -7.73
CA PHE A 54 0.49 -7.62 -8.16
C PHE A 54 0.01 -8.87 -8.90
N THR A 55 0.83 -9.36 -9.84
CA THR A 55 0.45 -10.47 -10.73
C THR A 55 0.53 -11.85 -10.07
N ASP A 56 1.31 -11.99 -8.99
CA ASP A 56 1.48 -13.27 -8.28
C ASP A 56 1.22 -13.14 -6.75
N PRO A 57 -0.03 -12.89 -6.32
CA PRO A 57 -0.38 -12.61 -4.92
C PRO A 57 -0.54 -13.89 -4.08
N MET A 58 0.50 -14.70 -3.97
CA MET A 58 0.45 -16.00 -3.25
C MET A 58 0.16 -15.89 -1.74
N ALA A 59 0.44 -14.73 -1.14
CA ALA A 59 0.26 -14.49 0.29
C ALA A 59 -1.15 -13.98 0.67
N ASP A 60 -1.94 -13.57 -0.32
CA ASP A 60 -3.21 -12.90 -0.09
C ASP A 60 -4.41 -13.86 -0.12
N GLY A 61 -5.48 -13.50 0.58
CA GLY A 61 -6.74 -14.25 0.52
C GLY A 61 -7.53 -14.01 -0.79
N PRO A 62 -8.52 -14.87 -1.12
CA PRO A 62 -9.24 -14.81 -2.41
C PRO A 62 -9.97 -13.49 -2.71
N ALA A 63 -10.32 -12.71 -1.69
CA ALA A 63 -10.91 -11.39 -1.88
C ALA A 63 -9.89 -10.37 -2.40
N ILE A 64 -8.71 -10.32 -1.76
CA ILE A 64 -7.61 -9.41 -2.12
C ILE A 64 -7.01 -9.81 -3.47
N GLN A 65 -6.85 -11.10 -3.74
CA GLN A 65 -6.40 -11.59 -5.06
C GLN A 65 -7.33 -11.12 -6.19
N ARG A 66 -8.65 -11.23 -6.01
CA ARG A 66 -9.63 -10.76 -7.00
C ARG A 66 -9.65 -9.25 -7.15
N ALA A 67 -9.47 -8.50 -6.06
CA ALA A 67 -9.31 -7.05 -6.11
C ALA A 67 -8.07 -6.65 -6.93
N GLY A 68 -6.94 -7.32 -6.69
CA GLY A 68 -5.72 -7.14 -7.46
C GLY A 68 -5.92 -7.42 -8.95
N GLN A 69 -6.60 -8.52 -9.29
CA GLN A 69 -6.93 -8.87 -10.69
C GLN A 69 -7.79 -7.80 -11.38
N ARG A 70 -8.83 -7.27 -10.71
CA ARG A 70 -9.65 -6.18 -11.25
C ARG A 70 -8.84 -4.91 -11.45
N ALA A 71 -8.01 -4.53 -10.48
CA ALA A 71 -7.15 -3.37 -10.58
C ALA A 71 -6.13 -3.50 -11.72
N LEU A 72 -5.49 -4.67 -11.88
CA LEU A 72 -4.59 -4.95 -13.01
C LEU A 72 -5.33 -4.90 -14.35
N ALA A 73 -6.53 -5.49 -14.44
CA ALA A 73 -7.35 -5.42 -15.64
C ALA A 73 -7.76 -3.98 -15.98
N GLY A 74 -7.94 -3.11 -14.97
CA GLY A 74 -8.12 -1.66 -15.11
C GLY A 74 -6.84 -0.90 -15.47
N GLY A 75 -5.71 -1.59 -15.63
CA GLY A 75 -4.42 -1.02 -15.98
C GLY A 75 -3.73 -0.30 -14.83
N GLN A 76 -4.03 -0.64 -13.57
CA GLN A 76 -3.36 -0.03 -12.43
C GLN A 76 -1.86 -0.40 -12.41
N THR A 77 -1.01 0.57 -12.08
CA THR A 77 0.45 0.45 -12.00
C THR A 77 0.98 1.15 -10.75
N MET A 78 2.26 0.97 -10.42
CA MET A 78 2.93 1.73 -9.34
C MET A 78 2.75 3.25 -9.52
N ASP A 79 3.03 3.76 -10.73
CA ASP A 79 2.91 5.19 -11.01
C ASP A 79 1.50 5.72 -10.81
N ARG A 80 0.49 4.94 -11.21
CA ARG A 80 -0.92 5.27 -11.00
C ARG A 80 -1.29 5.24 -9.52
N THR A 81 -0.78 4.27 -8.76
CA THR A 81 -0.97 4.20 -7.30
C THR A 81 -0.33 5.41 -6.60
N LEU A 82 0.89 5.78 -6.97
CA LEU A 82 1.54 6.99 -6.43
C LEU A 82 0.80 8.26 -6.85
N ALA A 83 0.24 8.33 -8.07
CA ALA A 83 -0.61 9.43 -8.51
C ALA A 83 -1.91 9.52 -7.69
N MET A 84 -2.53 8.39 -7.32
CA MET A 84 -3.68 8.38 -6.41
C MET A 84 -3.32 8.91 -5.02
N VAL A 85 -2.15 8.53 -4.48
CA VAL A 85 -1.67 9.09 -3.21
C VAL A 85 -1.50 10.61 -3.33
N ARG A 86 -0.90 11.11 -4.42
CA ARG A 86 -0.76 12.56 -4.65
C ARG A 86 -2.13 13.25 -4.69
N ALA A 87 -3.09 12.70 -5.44
CA ALA A 87 -4.45 13.26 -5.52
C ALA A 87 -5.18 13.25 -4.17
N PHE A 88 -5.02 12.20 -3.36
CA PHE A 88 -5.56 12.17 -2.00
C PHE A 88 -4.95 13.28 -1.12
N ARG A 89 -3.64 13.53 -1.27
CA ARG A 89 -2.92 14.55 -0.51
C ARG A 89 -3.30 15.98 -0.89
N GLU A 90 -3.92 16.21 -2.05
CA GLU A 90 -4.46 17.54 -2.36
C GLU A 90 -5.55 17.95 -1.36
N ASP A 91 -6.30 16.99 -0.82
CA ASP A 91 -7.41 17.24 0.12
C ASP A 91 -7.04 16.97 1.59
N ASP A 92 -6.24 15.94 1.88
CA ASP A 92 -5.92 15.56 3.27
C ASP A 92 -4.45 15.15 3.50
N GLN A 93 -3.78 15.90 4.36
CA GLN A 93 -2.38 15.71 4.73
C GLN A 93 -2.18 14.86 5.99
N THR A 94 -3.25 14.50 6.69
CA THR A 94 -3.21 14.02 8.08
C THR A 94 -3.02 12.51 8.20
N PRO A 95 -3.87 11.65 7.62
CA PRO A 95 -3.82 10.22 7.87
C PRO A 95 -2.56 9.64 7.23
N PRO A 96 -1.78 8.81 7.95
CA PRO A 96 -0.70 8.06 7.33
C PRO A 96 -1.23 7.13 6.23
N ILE A 97 -0.52 7.09 5.10
CA ILE A 97 -0.73 6.07 4.06
C ILE A 97 0.51 5.19 4.06
N VAL A 98 0.30 3.89 4.20
CA VAL A 98 1.33 2.85 4.07
C VAL A 98 1.11 2.15 2.73
N LEU A 99 2.14 2.12 1.88
CA LEU A 99 2.10 1.36 0.64
C LEU A 99 2.43 -0.09 0.96
N MET A 100 1.52 -1.00 0.65
CA MET A 100 1.73 -2.44 0.75
C MET A 100 1.97 -2.98 -0.65
N ASP A 101 3.14 -3.57 -0.87
CA ASP A 101 3.54 -4.18 -2.12
C ASP A 101 3.96 -5.63 -1.88
N ALA A 102 3.64 -6.50 -2.83
CA ALA A 102 4.20 -7.83 -2.86
C ALA A 102 5.62 -7.70 -3.42
N ARG A 103 6.63 -7.96 -2.57
CA ARG A 103 8.02 -7.99 -3.02
C ARG A 103 8.11 -8.84 -4.29
N HIS A 104 8.46 -8.22 -5.43
CA HIS A 104 9.11 -8.95 -6.51
C HIS A 104 10.27 -9.71 -5.87
N GLY A 105 10.38 -11.02 -6.12
CA GLY A 105 11.64 -11.72 -5.87
C GLY A 105 12.73 -10.89 -6.53
N ALA A 106 13.57 -10.25 -5.72
CA ALA A 106 14.55 -9.33 -6.23
C ALA A 106 15.40 -10.06 -7.27
N GLY A 107 15.28 -9.64 -8.53
CA GLY A 107 16.34 -9.78 -9.51
C GLY A 107 17.54 -8.89 -9.13
N LEU A 108 17.91 -8.85 -7.85
CA LEU A 108 19.28 -8.53 -7.49
C LEU A 108 20.11 -9.73 -7.95
N PRO A 109 21.21 -9.54 -8.69
CA PRO A 109 22.14 -10.63 -8.91
C PRO A 109 22.52 -11.18 -7.54
N ARG A 110 22.21 -12.45 -7.29
CA ARG A 110 22.78 -13.17 -6.16
C ARG A 110 24.27 -13.31 -6.49
N GLY A 111 25.07 -12.32 -6.11
CA GLY A 111 26.51 -12.52 -5.98
C GLY A 111 26.69 -13.65 -4.97
N ARG A 112 27.09 -14.82 -5.45
CA ARG A 112 27.46 -15.93 -4.56
C ARG A 112 28.79 -15.51 -3.91
N PRO A 113 28.94 -15.55 -2.59
CA PRO A 113 30.20 -15.19 -1.94
C PRO A 113 31.38 -16.14 -2.20
N ASP A 114 31.24 -17.18 -3.03
CA ASP A 114 32.18 -18.31 -3.06
C ASP A 114 32.88 -18.54 -4.41
N ASP A 115 32.78 -17.63 -5.39
CA ASP A 115 33.55 -17.75 -6.65
C ASP A 115 35.01 -17.24 -6.53
N ALA A 116 35.51 -17.07 -5.30
CA ALA A 116 36.87 -16.59 -5.03
C ALA A 116 37.95 -17.68 -5.03
N ASP A 117 37.64 -18.93 -5.37
CA ASP A 117 38.59 -20.05 -5.21
C ASP A 117 38.81 -20.91 -6.47
N ARG A 118 38.78 -20.28 -7.66
CA ARG A 118 39.26 -20.91 -8.91
C ARG A 118 40.01 -19.91 -9.79
N ALA A 119 41.17 -19.47 -9.31
CA ALA A 119 42.25 -18.99 -10.15
C ALA A 119 43.58 -19.19 -9.41
N HIS A 120 44.04 -20.44 -9.35
CA HIS A 120 45.42 -20.90 -9.56
C HIS A 120 45.55 -22.40 -9.25
#